data_AF-A0A1C4K932-F1
#
_entry.id   AF-A0A1C4K932-F1
#
_cell.length_a   1.000
_cell.length_b   1.000
_cell.length_c   1.000
_cell.angle_alpha   90.00
_cell.angle_beta   90.00
_cell.angle_gamma   90.00
#
_symmetry.space_group_name_H-M   'P 1'
#
loop_
_entity.id
_entity.type
_entity.pdbx_description
1 polymer ?
#
loop_
_entity_poly.entity_id
_entity_poly.type
_entity_poly.pdbx_seq_one_letter_code
_entity_poly.pdbx_strand_id
1 'polypeptide(L)'
;PFSQCGYITGYSNIGKLNGAAVVNDLNRHPTLATIVQKSTWSDFSSDDPLQWYFEIDSIAKLVLPPIHSTFLVYGFMPVSADLTLEPIGLMTVITVGSGTEGTISTTTIYGRQQMRLYNVKVNGTPLDVGPNCHTVDPIDIKLVGYDRSSLTGIPTRPQDYSVQTGGPLAQDDLFIPRFAGCGSHGENFDQLFTSAISGHGNSLNLIQGPLCVPIAETGCDPEIAFPDPPHH
;
A
#
# COMPACT_ATOMS: atom_id res chain seq x y z
N PRO A 1 8.37 8.66 -21.55
CA PRO A 1 7.68 8.07 -20.38
C PRO A 1 7.10 6.71 -20.76
N PHE A 2 7.41 5.67 -19.99
CA PHE A 2 6.84 4.34 -20.20
C PHE A 2 5.71 4.11 -19.21
N SER A 3 4.54 3.73 -19.71
CA SER A 3 3.44 3.27 -18.86
C SER A 3 3.66 1.81 -18.53
N GLN A 4 3.68 1.49 -17.25
CA GLN A 4 3.90 0.16 -16.68
C GLN A 4 2.73 -0.19 -15.75
N CYS A 5 2.49 -1.48 -15.56
CA CYS A 5 1.43 -1.96 -14.67
C CYS A 5 1.91 -3.15 -13.84
N GLY A 6 1.40 -3.32 -12.62
CA GLY A 6 1.71 -4.50 -11.80
C GLY A 6 0.65 -4.79 -10.75
N TYR A 7 0.58 -6.02 -10.27
CA TYR A 7 -0.35 -6.42 -9.21
C TYR A 7 0.23 -6.14 -7.84
N ILE A 8 -0.63 -5.80 -6.88
CA ILE A 8 -0.25 -5.53 -5.48
C ILE A 8 -1.26 -6.20 -4.56
N THR A 9 -0.85 -7.09 -3.66
CA THR A 9 -1.73 -7.68 -2.63
C THR A 9 -1.14 -7.46 -1.25
N GLY A 10 -1.90 -7.72 -0.19
CA GLY A 10 -1.35 -7.69 1.16
C GLY A 10 -2.41 -7.57 2.23
N TYR A 11 -2.07 -6.90 3.33
CA TYR A 11 -2.98 -6.67 4.43
C TYR A 11 -2.70 -5.34 5.13
N SER A 12 -3.75 -4.78 5.74
CA SER A 12 -3.65 -3.64 6.65
C SER A 12 -4.09 -4.09 8.03
N ASN A 13 -3.24 -3.94 9.04
CA ASN A 13 -3.68 -4.19 10.40
C ASN A 13 -4.53 -3.01 10.92
N ILE A 14 -5.40 -3.28 11.88
CA ILE A 14 -6.15 -2.26 12.62
C ILE A 14 -5.80 -2.45 14.09
N GLY A 15 -4.84 -1.65 14.57
CA GLY A 15 -4.18 -1.89 15.86
C GLY A 15 -5.16 -1.95 17.03
N LYS A 16 -6.14 -1.03 17.06
CA LYS A 16 -7.20 -0.99 18.10
C LYS A 16 -8.11 -2.22 18.15
N LEU A 17 -8.27 -2.90 17.02
CA LEU A 17 -9.17 -4.05 16.89
C LEU A 17 -8.43 -5.38 16.96
N ASN A 18 -7.09 -5.36 17.04
CA ASN A 18 -6.24 -6.55 16.99
C ASN A 18 -6.62 -7.49 15.82
N GLY A 19 -6.81 -6.91 14.64
CA GLY A 19 -7.21 -7.64 13.43
C GLY A 19 -6.58 -7.05 12.18
N ALA A 20 -6.78 -7.72 11.04
CA ALA A 20 -6.27 -7.28 9.75
C ALA A 20 -7.32 -7.38 8.64
N ALA A 21 -7.24 -6.44 7.72
CA ALA A 21 -7.99 -6.36 6.48
C ALA A 21 -7.13 -6.89 5.32
N VAL A 22 -7.64 -7.82 4.50
CA VAL A 22 -6.95 -8.25 3.29
C VAL A 22 -7.09 -7.19 2.20
N VAL A 23 -5.97 -6.77 1.62
CA VAL A 23 -5.90 -5.81 0.52
C VAL A 23 -5.73 -6.56 -0.79
N ASN A 24 -6.60 -6.27 -1.75
CA ASN A 24 -6.58 -6.86 -3.09
C ASN A 24 -6.50 -8.41 -3.04
N ASP A 25 -7.55 -9.01 -2.46
CA ASP A 25 -7.71 -10.47 -2.34
C ASP A 25 -7.54 -11.12 -3.71
N LEU A 26 -6.55 -12.00 -3.81
CA LEU A 26 -6.17 -12.68 -5.05
C LEU A 26 -7.30 -13.56 -5.61
N ASN A 27 -8.24 -13.98 -4.76
CA ASN A 27 -9.41 -14.75 -5.17
C ASN A 27 -10.53 -13.87 -5.77
N ARG A 28 -10.35 -12.54 -5.78
CA ARG A 28 -11.40 -11.56 -6.15
C ARG A 28 -10.92 -10.50 -7.13
N HIS A 29 -10.27 -10.93 -8.22
CA HIS A 29 -9.84 -10.09 -9.35
C HIS A 29 -8.85 -8.97 -8.96
N PRO A 30 -7.54 -9.28 -8.91
CA PRO A 30 -6.57 -8.33 -8.41
C PRO A 30 -6.46 -7.09 -9.32
N THR A 31 -6.35 -5.91 -8.70
CA THR A 31 -6.22 -4.63 -9.41
C THR A 31 -4.76 -4.33 -9.74
N LEU A 32 -4.53 -3.77 -10.93
CA LEU A 32 -3.22 -3.31 -11.39
C LEU A 32 -2.94 -1.88 -10.89
N ALA A 33 -1.79 -1.67 -10.26
CA ALA A 33 -1.22 -0.34 -10.08
C ALA A 33 -0.59 0.13 -11.40
N THR A 34 -0.79 1.41 -11.75
CA THR A 34 -0.16 2.03 -12.92
C THR A 34 1.05 2.83 -12.49
N ILE A 35 2.19 2.60 -13.15
CA ILE A 35 3.43 3.31 -12.92
C ILE A 35 3.77 4.03 -14.22
N VAL A 36 3.93 5.36 -14.15
CA VAL A 36 4.36 6.15 -15.30
C VAL A 36 5.80 6.54 -15.05
N GLN A 37 6.70 5.81 -15.70
CA GLN A 37 8.11 6.02 -15.55
C GLN A 37 8.54 7.21 -16.41
N LYS A 38 8.56 8.41 -15.81
CA LYS A 38 9.44 9.50 -16.23
C LYS A 38 10.53 9.58 -15.17
N SER A 39 11.56 8.75 -15.36
CA SER A 39 12.68 8.73 -14.43
C SER A 39 13.63 9.87 -14.73
N THR A 40 13.86 10.70 -13.72
CA THR A 40 15.11 11.43 -13.62
C THR A 40 16.06 10.50 -12.89
N TRP A 41 17.12 10.10 -13.56
CA TRP A 41 18.22 9.40 -12.93
C TRP A 41 19.27 10.44 -12.60
N SER A 42 19.52 10.63 -11.31
CA SER A 42 20.62 11.45 -10.83
C SER A 42 21.66 10.50 -10.28
N ASP A 43 22.83 10.44 -10.91
CA ASP A 43 23.97 9.67 -10.43
C ASP A 43 25.15 10.59 -10.13
N PHE A 44 25.80 10.31 -9.02
CA PHE A 44 27.09 10.91 -8.70
C PHE A 44 28.06 9.74 -8.56
N SER A 45 28.93 9.58 -9.55
CA SER A 45 30.01 8.59 -9.52
C SER A 45 31.33 9.28 -9.18
N SER A 46 32.15 8.60 -8.40
CA SER A 46 33.45 9.06 -7.91
C SER A 46 34.38 7.86 -7.82
N ASP A 47 35.69 8.08 -7.95
CA ASP A 47 36.70 7.04 -7.72
C ASP A 47 36.70 6.57 -6.24
N ASP A 48 36.15 7.38 -5.34
CA ASP A 48 35.85 6.97 -3.97
C ASP A 48 34.49 6.23 -3.94
N PRO A 49 34.45 4.91 -3.67
CA PRO A 49 33.21 4.15 -3.62
C PRO A 49 32.24 4.66 -2.53
N LEU A 50 32.72 5.33 -1.48
CA LEU A 50 31.82 5.94 -0.49
C LEU A 50 31.06 7.17 -1.01
N GLN A 51 31.40 7.65 -2.20
CA GLN A 51 30.79 8.81 -2.85
C GLN A 51 29.89 8.42 -4.04
N TRP A 52 29.70 7.13 -4.31
CA TRP A 52 28.80 6.68 -5.38
C TRP A 52 27.35 6.71 -4.89
N TYR A 53 26.54 7.59 -5.46
CA TYR A 53 25.11 7.77 -5.17
C TYR A 53 24.28 7.63 -6.44
N PHE A 54 23.08 7.06 -6.31
CA PHE A 54 22.06 7.18 -7.33
C PHE A 54 20.66 7.44 -6.76
N GLU A 55 19.86 8.17 -7.52
CA GLU A 55 18.46 8.44 -7.24
C GLU A 55 17.62 8.29 -8.51
N ILE A 56 16.46 7.67 -8.37
CA ILE A 56 15.47 7.48 -9.42
C ILE A 56 14.11 8.00 -8.92
N ASP A 57 13.63 9.06 -9.54
CA ASP A 57 12.29 9.61 -9.30
C ASP A 57 11.25 9.03 -10.25
N SER A 58 10.02 8.81 -9.81
CA SER A 58 8.91 8.33 -10.66
C SER A 58 7.55 8.74 -10.09
N ILE A 59 6.51 8.62 -10.92
CA ILE A 59 5.12 8.88 -10.53
C ILE A 59 4.25 7.64 -10.77
N ALA A 60 3.31 7.39 -9.88
CA ALA A 60 2.43 6.22 -9.94
C ALA A 60 1.00 6.56 -9.53
N LYS A 61 0.05 5.70 -9.94
CA LYS A 61 -1.32 5.71 -9.46
C LYS A 61 -1.61 4.35 -8.82
N LEU A 62 -1.88 4.37 -7.53
CA LEU A 62 -2.27 3.19 -6.76
C LEU A 62 -3.79 3.18 -6.60
N VAL A 63 -4.49 2.34 -7.36
CA VAL A 63 -5.91 2.07 -7.14
C VAL A 63 -6.01 0.68 -6.54
N LEU A 64 -6.56 0.59 -5.33
CA LEU A 64 -6.84 -0.69 -4.67
C LEU A 64 -8.32 -1.04 -4.89
N PRO A 65 -8.68 -2.33 -5.05
CA PRO A 65 -10.09 -2.68 -5.07
C PRO A 65 -10.73 -2.41 -3.71
N PRO A 66 -12.07 -2.45 -3.63
CA PRO A 66 -12.76 -2.53 -2.36
C PRO A 66 -12.20 -3.60 -1.44
N ILE A 67 -11.94 -3.19 -0.20
CA ILE A 67 -11.44 -4.03 0.88
C ILE A 67 -12.64 -4.46 1.71
N HIS A 68 -12.93 -5.76 1.75
CA HIS A 68 -13.91 -6.31 2.67
C HIS A 68 -13.20 -6.72 3.96
N SER A 69 -13.75 -6.35 5.12
CA SER A 69 -13.14 -6.71 6.40
C SER A 69 -14.17 -7.02 7.46
N THR A 70 -13.82 -7.95 8.34
CA THR A 70 -14.63 -8.34 9.49
C THR A 70 -13.75 -8.28 10.74
N PHE A 71 -14.23 -7.60 11.77
CA PHE A 71 -13.53 -7.41 13.04
C PHE A 71 -14.47 -7.63 14.23
N LEU A 72 -13.87 -7.86 15.41
CA LEU A 72 -14.58 -7.80 16.68
C LEU A 72 -14.38 -6.41 17.29
N VAL A 73 -15.33 -5.51 17.06
CA VAL A 73 -15.30 -4.18 17.67
C VAL A 73 -15.48 -4.32 19.18
N TYR A 74 -14.60 -3.68 19.94
CA TYR A 74 -14.46 -3.81 21.39
C TYR A 74 -14.25 -5.26 21.89
N GLY A 75 -13.78 -6.16 21.04
CA GLY A 75 -13.42 -7.53 21.40
C GLY A 75 -14.59 -8.52 21.49
N PHE A 76 -15.83 -8.11 21.23
CA PHE A 76 -16.99 -9.01 21.32
C PHE A 76 -18.05 -8.81 20.24
N MET A 77 -18.12 -7.64 19.61
CA MET A 77 -19.18 -7.34 18.64
C MET A 77 -18.69 -7.51 17.21
N PRO A 78 -19.10 -8.57 16.48
CA PRO A 78 -18.73 -8.74 15.08
C PRO A 78 -19.29 -7.61 14.23
N VAL A 79 -18.40 -6.93 13.52
CA VAL A 79 -18.70 -5.89 12.54
C VAL A 79 -18.01 -6.24 11.23
N SER A 80 -18.75 -6.22 10.13
CA SER A 80 -18.18 -6.29 8.78
C SER A 80 -18.41 -4.98 8.05
N ALA A 81 -17.46 -4.55 7.23
CA ALA A 81 -17.60 -3.37 6.40
C ALA A 81 -16.83 -3.55 5.08
N ASP A 82 -17.27 -2.82 4.06
CA ASP A 82 -16.50 -2.59 2.85
C ASP A 82 -15.83 -1.22 2.91
N LEU A 83 -14.63 -1.13 2.37
CA LEU A 83 -13.80 0.07 2.39
C LEU A 83 -13.19 0.33 1.03
N THR A 84 -13.20 1.58 0.58
CA THR A 84 -12.46 2.03 -0.60
C THR A 84 -11.35 3.00 -0.22
N LEU A 85 -10.26 2.92 -0.98
CA LEU A 85 -9.15 3.88 -0.96
C LEU A 85 -9.10 4.57 -2.32
N GLU A 86 -9.56 5.81 -2.35
CA GLU A 86 -9.65 6.60 -3.57
C GLU A 86 -8.43 7.53 -3.70
N PRO A 87 -7.67 7.46 -4.82
CA PRO A 87 -6.43 8.24 -4.93
C PRO A 87 -6.67 9.73 -4.98
N ILE A 88 -5.91 10.48 -4.17
CA ILE A 88 -5.84 11.94 -4.25
C ILE A 88 -4.60 12.33 -5.02
N GLY A 89 -4.74 12.30 -6.35
CA GLY A 89 -3.66 12.62 -7.28
C GLY A 89 -2.73 11.43 -7.54
N LEU A 90 -1.50 11.74 -7.95
CA LEU A 90 -0.44 10.77 -8.20
C LEU A 90 0.42 10.59 -6.95
N MET A 91 1.00 9.40 -6.82
CA MET A 91 2.03 9.09 -5.83
C MET A 91 3.41 9.34 -6.42
N THR A 92 4.38 9.70 -5.58
CA THR A 92 5.80 9.76 -5.92
C THR A 92 6.48 8.46 -5.52
N VAL A 93 7.36 7.96 -6.37
CA VAL A 93 8.20 6.78 -6.13
C VAL A 93 9.65 7.25 -6.23
N ILE A 94 10.40 7.18 -5.14
CA ILE A 94 11.80 7.62 -5.08
C ILE A 94 12.63 6.42 -4.65
N THR A 95 13.60 6.02 -5.48
CA THR A 95 14.59 5.00 -5.13
C THR A 95 15.93 5.66 -4.94
N VAL A 96 16.55 5.46 -3.78
CA VAL A 96 17.87 5.98 -3.44
C VAL A 96 18.78 4.82 -3.09
N GLY A 97 20.01 4.85 -3.58
CA GLY A 97 21.01 3.84 -3.26
C GLY A 97 22.43 4.29 -3.54
N SER A 98 23.35 3.33 -3.43
CA SER A 98 24.76 3.47 -3.76
C SER A 98 25.16 2.31 -4.68
N GLY A 99 26.05 2.55 -5.63
CA GLY A 99 26.60 1.46 -6.47
C GLY A 99 27.69 0.65 -5.76
N THR A 100 27.97 0.96 -4.50
CA THR A 100 29.00 0.30 -3.69
C THR A 100 28.49 -1.00 -3.10
N GLU A 101 29.32 -2.04 -3.15
CA GLU A 101 29.03 -3.33 -2.51
C GLU A 101 28.77 -3.15 -1.01
N GLY A 102 27.86 -3.95 -0.46
CA GLY A 102 27.51 -3.87 0.96
C GLY A 102 26.56 -2.72 1.32
N THR A 103 25.85 -2.13 0.35
CA THR A 103 24.86 -1.06 0.59
C THR A 103 23.41 -1.52 0.35
N ILE A 104 22.46 -0.85 0.98
CA ILE A 104 21.02 -1.12 0.81
C ILE A 104 20.42 0.01 0.00
N SER A 105 19.75 -0.30 -1.10
CA SER A 105 18.93 0.69 -1.80
C SER A 105 17.54 0.70 -1.19
N THR A 106 16.94 1.88 -1.07
CA THR A 106 15.62 2.08 -0.47
C THR A 106 14.70 2.74 -1.46
N THR A 107 13.52 2.15 -1.66
CA THR A 107 12.43 2.78 -2.42
C THR A 107 11.36 3.27 -1.45
N THR A 108 10.98 4.55 -1.57
CA THR A 108 9.84 5.14 -0.86
C THR A 108 8.76 5.50 -1.85
N ILE A 109 7.54 5.01 -1.61
CA ILE A 109 6.33 5.38 -2.36
C ILE A 109 5.45 6.22 -1.44
N TYR A 110 5.21 7.47 -1.82
CA TYR A 110 4.45 8.42 -1.02
C TYR A 110 3.25 9.00 -1.79
N GLY A 111 2.10 9.10 -1.13
CA GLY A 111 0.92 9.73 -1.69
C GLY A 111 -0.26 9.72 -0.72
N ARG A 112 -1.42 10.21 -1.18
CA ARG A 112 -2.61 10.37 -0.33
C ARG A 112 -3.81 9.62 -0.89
N GLN A 113 -4.58 9.00 -0.01
CA GLN A 113 -5.76 8.21 -0.34
C GLN A 113 -6.94 8.66 0.52
N GLN A 114 -8.10 8.89 -0.08
CA GLN A 114 -9.34 9.12 0.65
C GLN A 114 -9.94 7.78 1.06
N MET A 115 -10.14 7.56 2.35
CA MET A 115 -10.78 6.35 2.86
C MET A 115 -12.28 6.57 3.03
N ARG A 116 -13.08 5.61 2.57
CA ARG A 116 -14.54 5.61 2.70
C ARG A 116 -15.04 4.24 3.15
N LEU A 117 -16.02 4.24 4.05
CA LEU A 117 -16.69 3.04 4.55
C LEU A 117 -18.11 2.94 3.99
N TYR A 118 -18.55 1.73 3.70
CA TYR A 118 -19.91 1.42 3.29
C TYR A 118 -20.25 -0.06 3.55
N ASN A 119 -21.51 -0.44 3.31
CA ASN A 119 -22.00 -1.82 3.52
C ASN A 119 -21.64 -2.37 4.92
N VAL A 120 -21.80 -1.52 5.95
CA VAL A 120 -21.50 -1.88 7.32
C VAL A 120 -22.59 -2.79 7.87
N LYS A 121 -22.19 -3.84 8.58
CA LYS A 121 -23.11 -4.74 9.30
C LYS A 121 -22.61 -4.94 10.72
N VAL A 122 -23.51 -4.85 11.69
CA VAL A 122 -23.26 -5.14 13.09
C VAL A 122 -24.05 -6.38 13.46
N ASN A 123 -23.39 -7.45 13.91
CA ASN A 123 -24.03 -8.75 14.15
C ASN A 123 -24.83 -9.27 12.94
N GLY A 124 -24.36 -8.99 11.73
CA GLY A 124 -25.04 -9.35 10.47
C GLY A 124 -26.21 -8.43 10.08
N THR A 125 -26.66 -7.53 10.95
CA THR A 125 -27.68 -6.53 10.65
C THR A 125 -27.05 -5.32 9.94
N PRO A 126 -27.53 -4.91 8.77
CA PRO A 126 -27.04 -3.71 8.09
C PRO A 126 -27.17 -2.46 8.97
N LEU A 127 -26.09 -1.69 9.06
CA LEU A 127 -26.06 -0.36 9.64
C LEU A 127 -25.92 0.64 8.50
N ASP A 128 -26.91 1.52 8.33
CA ASP A 128 -26.87 2.54 7.30
C ASP A 128 -25.97 3.70 7.74
N VAL A 129 -24.76 3.73 7.20
CA VAL A 129 -23.76 4.78 7.45
C VAL A 129 -23.90 5.96 6.48
N GLY A 130 -24.91 5.95 5.61
CA GLY A 130 -25.12 6.96 4.59
C GLY A 130 -24.09 6.89 3.45
N PRO A 131 -24.25 7.73 2.42
CA PRO A 131 -23.38 7.71 1.25
C PRO A 131 -22.00 8.34 1.51
N ASN A 132 -21.83 9.13 2.57
CA ASN A 132 -20.67 9.99 2.74
C ASN A 132 -19.83 9.63 3.97
N CYS A 133 -19.80 8.37 4.41
CA CYS A 133 -18.98 7.97 5.56
C CYS A 133 -17.49 7.84 5.16
N HIS A 134 -16.66 8.84 5.51
CA HIS A 134 -15.27 8.94 5.07
C HIS A 134 -14.35 9.52 6.14
N THR A 135 -13.03 9.40 5.96
CA THR A 135 -12.06 10.11 6.80
C THR A 135 -12.10 11.61 6.52
N VAL A 136 -12.01 12.45 7.56
CA VAL A 136 -12.04 13.92 7.42
C VAL A 136 -10.88 14.47 6.60
N ASP A 137 -9.75 13.79 6.69
CA ASP A 137 -8.51 14.11 6.01
C ASP A 137 -8.10 12.87 5.20
N PRO A 138 -7.36 13.05 4.11
CA PRO A 138 -6.75 11.94 3.39
C PRO A 138 -5.76 11.18 4.27
N ILE A 139 -5.63 9.88 4.01
CA ILE A 139 -4.60 9.04 4.61
C ILE A 139 -3.30 9.24 3.87
N ASP A 140 -2.23 9.50 4.62
CA ASP A 140 -0.86 9.51 4.11
C ASP A 140 -0.33 8.08 3.98
N ILE A 141 -0.11 7.67 2.74
CA ILE A 141 0.54 6.40 2.41
C ILE A 141 2.03 6.66 2.18
N LYS A 142 2.87 5.96 2.94
CA LYS A 142 4.34 5.98 2.83
C LYS A 142 4.86 4.54 2.89
N LEU A 143 4.84 3.86 1.76
CA LEU A 143 5.36 2.51 1.64
C LEU A 143 6.87 2.54 1.41
N VAL A 144 7.59 1.66 2.10
CA VAL A 144 9.03 1.52 1.99
C VAL A 144 9.39 0.09 1.60
N GLY A 145 10.24 -0.04 0.60
CA GLY A 145 10.86 -1.29 0.16
C GLY A 145 12.37 -1.16 0.17
N TYR A 146 13.07 -2.27 0.34
CA TYR A 146 14.53 -2.31 0.45
C TYR A 146 15.12 -3.34 -0.50
N ASP A 147 16.21 -3.01 -1.18
CA ASP A 147 17.01 -3.95 -1.97
C ASP A 147 18.36 -4.16 -1.26
N ARG A 148 18.59 -5.39 -0.81
CA ARG A 148 19.79 -5.85 -0.10
C ARG A 148 20.68 -6.73 -0.97
N SER A 149 20.39 -6.86 -2.27
CA SER A 149 21.14 -7.72 -3.20
C SER A 149 22.65 -7.43 -3.22
N SER A 150 23.06 -6.19 -2.97
CA SER A 150 24.47 -5.80 -2.91
C SER A 150 25.20 -6.28 -1.63
N LEU A 151 24.48 -6.68 -0.57
CA LEU A 151 25.09 -7.23 0.65
C LEU A 151 25.64 -8.64 0.45
N THR A 152 24.98 -9.41 -0.41
CA THR A 152 25.25 -10.84 -0.62
C THR A 152 25.72 -11.13 -2.04
N GLY A 153 25.77 -10.13 -2.92
CA GLY A 153 26.02 -10.29 -4.36
C GLY A 153 24.91 -11.03 -5.12
N ILE A 154 23.83 -11.40 -4.44
CA ILE A 154 22.69 -12.16 -4.95
C ILE A 154 21.44 -11.57 -4.31
N PRO A 155 20.36 -11.27 -5.07
CA PRO A 155 19.08 -10.86 -4.50
C PRO A 155 18.60 -11.84 -3.43
N THR A 156 18.37 -11.35 -2.21
CA THR A 156 17.76 -12.08 -1.09
C THR A 156 16.23 -12.12 -1.22
N ARG A 157 15.75 -12.51 -2.41
CA ARG A 157 14.32 -12.74 -2.62
C ARG A 157 13.84 -13.83 -1.64
N PRO A 158 12.65 -13.69 -1.04
CA PRO A 158 11.60 -12.71 -1.34
C PRO A 158 11.71 -11.34 -0.63
N GLN A 159 12.76 -11.07 0.14
CA GLN A 159 12.82 -9.96 1.10
C GLN A 159 13.23 -8.62 0.46
N ASP A 160 13.69 -8.68 -0.78
CA ASP A 160 14.13 -7.50 -1.55
C ASP A 160 13.03 -6.94 -2.42
N TYR A 161 12.99 -5.62 -2.51
CA TYR A 161 12.09 -4.86 -3.35
C TYR A 161 12.88 -4.05 -4.38
N SER A 162 12.49 -4.16 -5.64
CA SER A 162 12.78 -3.14 -6.63
C SER A 162 11.48 -2.77 -7.35
N VAL A 163 11.42 -1.55 -7.89
CA VAL A 163 10.24 -1.10 -8.63
C VAL A 163 9.88 -2.07 -9.76
N GLN A 164 10.87 -2.58 -10.50
CA GLN A 164 10.67 -3.41 -11.69
C GLN A 164 10.35 -4.86 -11.37
N THR A 165 11.04 -5.46 -10.40
CA THR A 165 10.85 -6.88 -10.08
C THR A 165 9.79 -7.12 -9.02
N GLY A 166 9.33 -6.07 -8.35
CA GLY A 166 8.44 -6.17 -7.21
C GLY A 166 9.17 -6.64 -5.95
N GLY A 167 8.38 -7.04 -4.95
CA GLY A 167 8.83 -7.39 -3.61
C GLY A 167 7.94 -6.77 -2.52
N PRO A 168 8.37 -6.87 -1.25
CA PRO A 168 7.63 -6.36 -0.10
C PRO A 168 7.73 -4.84 0.01
N LEU A 169 6.59 -4.23 0.34
CA LEU A 169 6.42 -2.81 0.63
C LEU A 169 5.66 -2.68 1.94
N ALA A 170 6.19 -1.92 2.89
CA ALA A 170 5.55 -1.76 4.18
C ALA A 170 5.47 -0.30 4.63
N GLN A 171 4.40 0.02 5.35
CA GLN A 171 4.27 1.22 6.15
C GLN A 171 3.93 0.80 7.57
N ASP A 172 4.83 1.08 8.50
CA ASP A 172 4.56 1.02 9.92
C ASP A 172 3.91 2.33 10.40
N ASP A 173 3.19 2.26 11.52
CA ASP A 173 2.53 3.39 12.16
C ASP A 173 1.65 4.24 11.21
N LEU A 174 0.88 3.56 10.36
CA LEU A 174 -0.15 4.18 9.55
C LEU A 174 -1.17 4.90 10.46
N PHE A 175 -1.32 6.20 10.24
CA PHE A 175 -2.33 7.00 10.90
C PHE A 175 -3.63 6.98 10.10
N ILE A 176 -4.72 6.54 10.73
CA ILE A 176 -6.07 6.64 10.16
C ILE A 176 -6.74 7.88 10.76
N PRO A 177 -7.11 8.90 9.97
CA PRO A 177 -7.79 10.09 10.47
C PRO A 177 -9.19 9.76 11.03
N ARG A 178 -9.75 10.71 11.78
CA ARG A 178 -11.14 10.65 12.27
C ARG A 178 -12.15 10.59 11.11
N PHE A 179 -13.34 10.06 11.38
CA PHE A 179 -14.41 9.94 10.40
C PHE A 179 -15.39 11.11 10.47
N ALA A 180 -16.03 11.39 9.34
CA ALA A 180 -17.15 12.32 9.22
C ALA A 180 -18.14 11.86 8.15
N GLY A 181 -19.37 12.38 8.25
CA GLY A 181 -20.44 12.09 7.29
C GLY A 181 -20.99 10.67 7.41
N CYS A 182 -20.70 9.99 8.53
CA CYS A 182 -21.20 8.66 8.83
C CYS A 182 -22.54 8.77 9.57
N GLY A 183 -23.59 8.27 8.94
CA GLY A 183 -24.93 8.24 9.51
C GLY A 183 -26.01 8.49 8.46
N SER A 184 -27.22 8.11 8.79
CA SER A 184 -28.41 8.40 8.02
C SER A 184 -29.59 8.67 8.94
N HIS A 185 -30.69 9.17 8.40
CA HIS A 185 -31.94 9.38 9.14
C HIS A 185 -31.83 10.21 10.45
N GLY A 186 -30.82 11.09 10.54
CA GLY A 186 -30.59 11.95 11.72
C GLY A 186 -29.66 11.33 12.78
N GLU A 187 -29.18 10.11 12.57
CA GLU A 187 -28.15 9.47 13.39
C GLU A 187 -26.75 9.97 12.98
N ASN A 188 -25.83 10.03 13.94
CA ASN A 188 -24.42 10.34 13.70
C ASN A 188 -23.53 9.23 14.28
N PHE A 189 -22.76 8.59 13.42
CA PHE A 189 -21.85 7.49 13.75
C PHE A 189 -20.36 7.87 13.60
N ASP A 190 -20.05 9.16 13.40
CA ASP A 190 -18.68 9.65 13.19
C ASP A 190 -17.76 9.23 14.34
N GLN A 191 -18.22 9.42 15.58
CA GLN A 191 -17.47 9.06 16.78
C GLN A 191 -17.35 7.55 16.97
N LEU A 192 -18.32 6.76 16.50
CA LEU A 192 -18.27 5.31 16.58
C LEU A 192 -17.12 4.76 15.73
N PHE A 193 -17.02 5.19 14.46
CA PHE A 193 -15.92 4.75 13.60
C PHE A 193 -14.57 5.37 14.04
N THR A 194 -14.58 6.63 14.45
CA THR A 194 -13.36 7.30 14.95
C THR A 194 -12.78 6.59 16.18
N SER A 195 -13.63 6.19 17.13
CA SER A 195 -13.18 5.48 18.33
C SER A 195 -12.66 4.08 17.98
N ALA A 196 -13.31 3.38 17.05
CA ALA A 196 -12.97 2.01 16.68
C ALA A 196 -11.65 1.88 15.91
N ILE A 197 -11.40 2.70 14.89
CA ILE A 197 -10.30 2.45 13.92
C ILE A 197 -9.31 3.62 13.73
N SER A 198 -9.69 4.86 14.05
CA SER A 198 -8.79 6.00 13.83
C SER A 198 -7.64 6.04 14.84
N GLY A 199 -6.51 6.60 14.43
CA GLY A 199 -5.31 6.76 15.25
C GLY A 199 -4.07 6.13 14.65
N HIS A 200 -2.98 6.18 15.42
CA HIS A 200 -1.68 5.55 15.15
C HIS A 200 -1.70 4.05 15.48
N GLY A 201 -0.61 3.36 15.16
CA GLY A 201 -0.41 1.94 15.45
C GLY A 201 -1.06 0.99 14.44
N ASN A 202 -1.48 1.50 13.28
CA ASN A 202 -1.87 0.66 12.15
C ASN A 202 -0.65 0.40 11.24
N SER A 203 -0.78 -0.50 10.29
CA SER A 203 0.23 -0.79 9.29
C SER A 203 -0.43 -1.13 7.96
N LEU A 204 0.34 -0.96 6.89
CA LEU A 204 -0.01 -1.41 5.55
C LEU A 204 1.15 -2.22 4.99
N ASN A 205 0.92 -3.51 4.79
CA ASN A 205 1.92 -4.46 4.32
C ASN A 205 1.48 -5.00 2.97
N LEU A 206 2.29 -4.78 1.95
CA LEU A 206 1.97 -5.09 0.56
C LEU A 206 3.10 -5.90 -0.07
N ILE A 207 2.73 -6.65 -1.08
CA ILE A 207 3.62 -7.37 -1.97
C ILE A 207 3.27 -6.94 -3.38
N GLN A 208 4.23 -6.32 -4.05
CA GLN A 208 4.13 -5.97 -5.45
C GLN A 208 4.69 -7.12 -6.29
N GLY A 209 3.98 -7.50 -7.35
CA GLY A 209 4.54 -8.34 -8.41
C GLY A 209 5.52 -7.56 -9.31
N PRO A 210 6.17 -8.25 -10.25
CA PRO A 210 6.95 -7.59 -11.30
C PRO A 210 6.03 -6.69 -12.14
N LEU A 211 6.62 -5.62 -12.69
CA LEU A 211 5.91 -4.71 -13.59
C LEU A 211 5.95 -5.23 -15.02
N CYS A 212 4.79 -5.23 -15.66
CA CYS A 212 4.66 -5.35 -17.10
C CYS A 212 5.06 -4.03 -17.76
N VAL A 213 5.96 -4.12 -18.74
CA VAL A 213 6.40 -3.02 -19.61
C VAL A 213 5.93 -3.30 -21.03
N PRO A 214 4.72 -2.84 -21.42
CA PRO A 214 4.08 -3.27 -22.67
C PRO A 214 4.89 -2.96 -23.93
N ILE A 215 5.57 -1.81 -23.97
CA ILE A 215 6.37 -1.39 -25.12
C ILE A 215 7.63 -2.23 -25.34
N ALA A 216 8.06 -2.97 -24.33
CA ALA A 216 9.22 -3.85 -24.35
C ALA A 216 8.83 -5.33 -24.25
N GLU A 217 7.53 -5.64 -24.22
CA GLU A 217 6.97 -6.99 -24.05
C GLU A 217 7.61 -7.78 -22.87
N THR A 218 8.06 -7.06 -21.84
CA THR A 218 8.81 -7.64 -20.73
C THR A 218 7.96 -7.66 -19.47
N GLY A 219 7.95 -8.79 -18.75
CA GLY A 219 7.28 -8.91 -17.44
C GLY A 219 5.74 -8.90 -17.51
N CYS A 220 5.17 -9.20 -18.67
CA CYS A 220 3.72 -9.16 -18.92
C CYS A 220 3.05 -10.55 -18.89
N ASP A 221 3.78 -11.59 -18.51
CA ASP A 221 3.22 -12.94 -18.37
C ASP A 221 2.24 -12.99 -17.19
N PRO A 222 1.08 -13.66 -17.35
CA PRO A 222 0.01 -13.65 -16.35
C PRO A 222 0.32 -14.47 -15.09
N GLU A 223 1.36 -15.31 -15.11
CA GLU A 223 1.71 -16.23 -14.04
C GLU A 223 2.79 -15.62 -13.15
N ILE A 224 2.39 -14.67 -12.29
CA ILE A 224 3.29 -14.09 -11.28
C ILE A 224 3.31 -15.02 -10.07
N ALA A 225 4.44 -15.68 -9.84
CA ALA A 225 4.70 -16.38 -8.58
C ALA A 225 4.83 -15.36 -7.44
N PHE A 226 3.93 -15.44 -6.45
CA PHE A 226 3.95 -14.54 -5.30
C PHE A 226 5.08 -14.91 -4.33
N PRO A 227 5.84 -13.93 -3.83
CA PRO A 227 6.73 -14.15 -2.69
C PRO A 227 5.94 -14.35 -1.39
N ASP A 228 6.45 -15.18 -0.47
CA ASP A 228 5.86 -15.36 0.86
C ASP A 228 5.88 -14.04 1.67
N PRO A 229 4.78 -13.65 2.33
CA PRO A 229 4.72 -12.40 3.09
C PRO A 229 5.71 -12.37 4.27
N PRO A 230 6.38 -11.23 4.50
CA PRO A 230 7.18 -11.07 5.71
C PRO A 230 6.23 -10.82 6.90
N HIS A 231 6.21 -11.78 7.83
CA HIS A 231 5.58 -11.72 9.15
C HIS A 231 4.08 -12.10 9.24
N HIS A 232 3.82 -12.98 10.22
CA HIS A 232 2.53 -13.41 10.77
C HIS A 232 2.21 -12.65 12.06
#